data_AF-K6UF90-F1
#
_entry.id   AF-K6UF90-F1
#
_cell.length_a   1.000
_cell.length_b   1.000
_cell.length_c   1.000
_cell.angle_alpha   90.00
_cell.angle_beta   90.00
_cell.angle_gamma   90.00
#
_symmetry.space_group_name_H-M   'P 1'
#
loop_
_entity.id
_entity.type
_entity.pdbx_description
1 polymer ?
#
loop_
_entity_poly.entity_id
_entity_poly.type
_entity_poly.pdbx_seq_one_letter_code
_entity_poly.pdbx_strand_id
1 'polypeptide(L)'
;AQLCGKYYFEEFNKIRTTFSHYKRYINEINSIEDTILRHVALYLVENFEGHKQHLTPDGTRYNNIDCEVLNRWLDQRKSFYTYGNNCKANERLWDEKIKPLWDKLNENNICARKEVFAKNAYIPKELLPLTCYKYIPENYECAPPLDIFT
;
A
#
# COMPACT_ATOMS: atom_id res chain seq x y z
N ALA A 1 16.60 -25.74 -3.68
CA ALA A 1 17.29 -24.45 -3.54
C ALA A 1 16.42 -23.53 -2.67
N GLN A 2 16.99 -22.81 -1.71
CA GLN A 2 16.26 -21.82 -0.91
C GLN A 2 16.27 -20.47 -1.65
N LEU A 3 15.10 -19.88 -1.87
CA LEU A 3 14.98 -18.57 -2.50
C LEU A 3 15.53 -17.48 -1.55
N CYS A 4 16.27 -16.51 -2.08
CA CYS A 4 16.89 -15.44 -1.28
C CYS A 4 16.14 -14.11 -1.43
N GLY A 5 16.45 -13.12 -0.58
CA GLY A 5 15.74 -11.84 -0.58
C GLY A 5 15.78 -11.07 -1.90
N LYS A 6 16.83 -11.26 -2.72
CA LYS A 6 16.92 -10.64 -4.05
C LYS A 6 15.80 -11.12 -4.98
N TYR A 7 15.47 -12.41 -4.94
CA TYR A 7 14.38 -12.98 -5.74
C TYR A 7 13.04 -12.30 -5.41
N TYR A 8 12.69 -12.25 -4.13
CA TYR A 8 11.44 -11.62 -3.70
C TYR A 8 11.41 -10.12 -3.97
N PHE A 9 12.56 -9.44 -3.87
CA PHE A 9 12.66 -8.04 -4.21
C PHE A 9 12.35 -7.80 -5.70
N GLU A 10 12.89 -8.63 -6.59
CA GLU A 10 12.59 -8.58 -8.02
C GLU A 10 11.12 -8.91 -8.30
N GLU A 11 10.59 -9.99 -7.71
CA GLU A 11 9.20 -10.43 -7.94
C GLU A 11 8.14 -9.44 -7.44
N PHE A 12 8.32 -8.84 -6.25
CA PHE A 12 7.36 -7.88 -5.72
C PHE A 12 7.43 -6.50 -6.39
N ASN A 13 8.57 -6.15 -6.99
CA ASN A 13 8.73 -4.90 -7.75
C ASN A 13 8.52 -5.06 -9.26
N LYS A 14 8.21 -6.28 -9.74
CA LYS A 14 7.95 -6.55 -11.14
C LYS A 14 6.78 -5.72 -11.65
N ILE A 15 6.96 -5.06 -12.79
CA ILE A 15 5.86 -4.40 -13.50
C ILE A 15 5.00 -5.49 -14.14
N ARG A 16 3.77 -5.65 -13.67
CA ARG A 16 2.86 -6.70 -14.12
C ARG A 16 1.96 -6.19 -15.22
N THR A 17 1.78 -7.01 -16.25
CA THR A 17 0.79 -6.81 -17.33
C THR A 17 -0.50 -7.58 -17.06
N THR A 18 -0.46 -8.58 -16.17
CA THR A 18 -1.58 -9.46 -15.84
C THR A 18 -1.65 -9.73 -14.35
N PHE A 19 -2.87 -9.98 -13.84
CA PHE A 19 -3.14 -10.30 -12.44
C PHE A 19 -4.05 -11.52 -12.37
N SER A 20 -3.68 -12.54 -11.58
CA SER A 20 -4.42 -13.80 -11.48
C SER A 20 -5.12 -14.00 -10.13
N HIS A 21 -4.68 -13.30 -9.07
CA HIS A 21 -5.11 -13.62 -7.70
C HIS A 21 -6.20 -12.69 -7.13
N TYR A 22 -6.61 -11.68 -7.88
CA TYR A 22 -7.47 -10.60 -7.36
C TYR A 22 -8.95 -10.99 -7.15
N LYS A 23 -9.45 -12.06 -7.79
CA LYS A 23 -10.90 -12.35 -7.88
C LYS A 23 -11.60 -12.45 -6.52
N ARG A 24 -10.95 -13.06 -5.52
CA ARG A 24 -11.50 -13.19 -4.15
C ARG A 24 -11.59 -11.85 -3.41
N TYR A 25 -10.80 -10.86 -3.83
CA TYR A 25 -10.63 -9.56 -3.18
C TYR A 25 -11.16 -8.40 -4.03
N ILE A 26 -11.93 -8.70 -5.08
CA ILE A 26 -12.36 -7.72 -6.07
C ILE A 26 -13.23 -6.62 -5.45
N ASN A 27 -14.06 -6.95 -4.47
CA ASN A 27 -14.94 -5.99 -3.81
C ASN A 27 -14.14 -4.99 -2.96
N GLU A 28 -13.14 -5.48 -2.23
CA GLU A 28 -12.23 -4.67 -1.44
C GLU A 28 -11.44 -3.72 -2.34
N ILE A 29 -10.85 -4.25 -3.42
CA ILE A 29 -10.09 -3.45 -4.39
C ILE A 29 -10.98 -2.40 -5.05
N ASN A 30 -12.16 -2.77 -5.54
CA ASN A 30 -13.09 -1.84 -6.21
C ASN A 30 -13.64 -0.76 -5.28
N SER A 31 -13.72 -1.02 -3.97
CA SER A 31 -14.16 -0.04 -2.98
C SER A 31 -13.17 1.11 -2.74
N ILE A 32 -11.97 1.04 -3.33
CA ILE A 32 -10.94 2.07 -3.20
C ILE A 32 -11.10 3.06 -4.35
N GLU A 33 -11.58 4.27 -4.08
CA GLU A 33 -11.79 5.30 -5.12
C GLU A 33 -10.47 5.85 -5.68
N ASP A 34 -9.49 6.07 -4.81
CA ASP A 34 -8.15 6.53 -5.18
C ASP A 34 -7.45 5.50 -6.07
N THR A 35 -7.16 5.87 -7.32
CA THR A 35 -6.61 4.96 -8.33
C THR A 35 -5.20 4.48 -7.99
N ILE A 36 -4.38 5.31 -7.34
CA ILE A 36 -3.04 4.94 -6.89
C ILE A 36 -3.15 3.90 -5.78
N LEU A 37 -3.99 4.17 -4.79
CA LEU A 37 -4.21 3.24 -3.67
C LEU A 37 -4.86 1.93 -4.14
N ARG A 38 -5.81 2.00 -5.08
CA ARG A 38 -6.42 0.83 -5.72
C ARG A 38 -5.36 -0.02 -6.42
N HIS A 39 -4.42 0.60 -7.11
CA HIS A 39 -3.33 -0.10 -7.77
C HIS A 39 -2.38 -0.76 -6.77
N VAL A 40 -2.05 -0.07 -5.67
CA VAL A 40 -1.28 -0.65 -4.57
C VAL A 40 -2.00 -1.88 -3.97
N ALA A 41 -3.31 -1.79 -3.75
CA ALA A 41 -4.11 -2.90 -3.24
C ALA A 41 -4.11 -4.12 -4.17
N LEU A 42 -4.25 -3.89 -5.49
CA LEU A 42 -4.18 -4.96 -6.50
C LEU A 42 -2.81 -5.68 -6.47
N TYR A 43 -1.72 -4.93 -6.42
CA TYR A 43 -0.38 -5.50 -6.31
C TYR A 43 -0.14 -6.20 -4.98
N LEU A 44 -0.68 -5.67 -3.88
CA LEU A 44 -0.59 -6.32 -2.57
C LEU A 44 -1.20 -7.71 -2.62
N VAL A 45 -2.43 -7.83 -3.15
CA VAL A 45 -3.13 -9.11 -3.30
C VAL A 45 -2.34 -10.06 -4.20
N GLU A 46 -1.87 -9.59 -5.34
CA GLU A 46 -1.10 -10.40 -6.30
C GLU A 46 0.22 -10.90 -5.70
N ASN A 47 0.96 -10.02 -5.01
CA ASN A 47 2.23 -10.38 -4.38
C ASN A 47 2.01 -11.37 -3.22
N PHE A 48 1.01 -11.12 -2.36
CA PHE A 48 0.73 -11.96 -1.20
C PHE A 48 0.22 -13.34 -1.62
N GLU A 49 -0.85 -13.42 -2.41
CA GLU A 49 -1.44 -14.70 -2.81
C GLU A 49 -0.52 -15.49 -3.75
N GLY A 50 0.18 -14.81 -4.67
CA GLY A 50 1.11 -15.47 -5.59
C GLY A 50 2.32 -16.10 -4.91
N HIS A 51 2.69 -15.64 -3.71
CA HIS A 51 3.84 -16.13 -2.96
C HIS A 51 3.48 -16.75 -1.61
N LYS A 52 2.19 -16.88 -1.30
CA LYS A 52 1.67 -17.42 -0.04
C LYS A 52 2.28 -18.76 0.36
N GLN A 53 2.55 -19.63 -0.61
CA GLN A 53 3.16 -20.95 -0.38
C GLN A 53 4.60 -20.88 0.18
N HIS A 54 5.26 -19.73 0.06
CA HIS A 54 6.60 -19.48 0.56
C HIS A 54 6.61 -18.81 1.93
N LEU A 55 5.48 -18.20 2.33
CA LEU A 55 5.34 -17.49 3.60
C LEU A 55 5.38 -18.49 4.76
N THR A 56 6.25 -18.22 5.73
CA THR A 56 6.39 -19.04 6.93
C THR A 56 5.83 -18.29 8.15
N PRO A 57 4.80 -18.84 8.84
CA PRO A 57 4.25 -18.20 10.05
C PRO A 57 5.35 -17.88 11.07
N ASP A 58 5.25 -16.70 11.69
CA ASP A 58 6.14 -16.24 12.77
C ASP A 58 7.65 -16.28 12.47
N GLY A 59 8.05 -16.42 11.20
CA GLY A 59 9.45 -16.49 10.87
C GLY A 59 10.18 -15.15 11.05
N THR A 60 11.41 -15.24 11.49
CA THR A 60 12.42 -14.19 11.58
C THR A 60 13.00 -13.85 10.20
N ARG A 61 13.84 -12.80 10.13
CA ARG A 61 14.59 -12.44 8.90
C ARG A 61 15.39 -13.60 8.27
N TYR A 62 15.73 -14.61 9.06
CA TYR A 62 16.49 -15.77 8.61
C TYR A 62 15.62 -16.91 8.07
N ASN A 63 14.32 -16.93 8.41
CA ASN A 63 13.38 -17.98 8.02
C ASN A 63 12.06 -17.45 7.42
N ASN A 64 11.93 -16.16 7.13
CA ASN A 64 10.78 -15.55 6.47
C ASN A 64 11.17 -14.29 5.69
N ILE A 65 12.14 -14.47 4.79
CA ILE A 65 12.74 -13.40 4.00
C ILE A 65 11.72 -12.77 3.03
N ASP A 66 10.76 -13.55 2.55
CA ASP A 66 9.68 -13.11 1.68
C ASP A 66 8.67 -12.22 2.41
N CYS A 67 8.22 -12.59 3.60
CA CYS A 67 7.38 -11.70 4.40
C CYS A 67 8.12 -10.40 4.75
N GLU A 68 9.43 -10.46 5.06
CA GLU A 68 10.23 -9.26 5.30
C GLU A 68 10.27 -8.35 4.07
N VAL A 69 10.54 -8.91 2.89
CA VAL A 69 10.61 -8.15 1.64
C VAL A 69 9.23 -7.61 1.24
N LEU A 70 8.14 -8.35 1.49
CA LEU A 70 6.77 -7.89 1.27
C LEU A 70 6.39 -6.73 2.19
N ASN A 71 6.73 -6.82 3.48
CA ASN A 71 6.54 -5.72 4.43
C ASN A 71 7.28 -4.46 3.97
N ARG A 72 8.56 -4.59 3.58
CA ARG A 72 9.36 -3.47 3.06
C ARG A 72 8.76 -2.85 1.80
N TRP A 73 8.29 -3.69 0.87
CA TRP A 73 7.61 -3.23 -0.34
C TRP A 73 6.36 -2.41 0.03
N LEU A 74 5.54 -2.93 0.96
CA LEU A 74 4.32 -2.27 1.39
C LEU A 74 4.60 -0.95 2.13
N ASP A 75 5.62 -0.91 2.99
CA ASP A 75 6.08 0.29 3.71
C ASP A 75 6.58 1.38 2.75
N GLN A 76 7.29 1.00 1.69
CA GLN A 76 7.72 1.96 0.67
C GLN A 76 6.52 2.57 -0.06
N ARG A 77 5.52 1.76 -0.44
CA ARG A 77 4.29 2.26 -1.07
C ARG A 77 3.50 3.17 -0.13
N LYS A 78 3.41 2.82 1.17
CA LYS A 78 2.84 3.69 2.21
C LYS A 78 3.56 5.03 2.25
N SER A 79 4.89 5.02 2.30
CA SER A 79 5.71 6.24 2.36
C SER A 79 5.45 7.18 1.18
N PHE A 80 5.42 6.66 -0.04
CA PHE A 80 5.11 7.47 -1.21
C PHE A 80 3.67 7.98 -1.20
N TYR A 81 2.71 7.12 -0.84
CA TYR A 81 1.29 7.49 -0.83
C TYR A 81 0.96 8.54 0.24
N THR A 82 1.50 8.41 1.45
CA THR A 82 1.24 9.31 2.58
C THR A 82 2.19 10.50 2.65
N TYR A 83 3.11 10.61 1.69
CA TYR A 83 4.20 11.58 1.69
C TYR A 83 4.99 11.56 3.01
N GLY A 84 5.39 10.36 3.44
CA GLY A 84 6.07 10.16 4.72
C GLY A 84 5.22 10.58 5.93
N ASN A 85 3.91 10.31 5.89
CA ASN A 85 2.91 10.72 6.89
C ASN A 85 2.65 12.24 7.01
N ASN A 86 3.19 13.05 6.11
CA ASN A 86 2.87 14.47 6.03
C ASN A 86 1.48 14.71 5.39
N CYS A 87 0.91 13.71 4.72
CA CYS A 87 -0.44 13.77 4.21
C CYS A 87 -1.43 12.93 5.05
N LYS A 88 -2.16 13.59 5.95
CA LYS A 88 -3.11 12.93 6.87
C LYS A 88 -4.33 12.31 6.20
N ALA A 89 -4.83 12.89 5.11
CA ALA A 89 -5.93 12.32 4.36
C ALA A 89 -5.55 10.96 3.76
N ASN A 90 -4.35 10.87 3.18
CA ASN A 90 -3.83 9.64 2.58
C ASN A 90 -3.45 8.61 3.66
N GLU A 91 -2.91 9.06 4.81
CA GLU A 91 -2.69 8.17 5.96
C GLU A 91 -4.00 7.52 6.42
N ARG A 92 -5.08 8.29 6.52
CA ARG A 92 -6.41 7.77 6.86
C ARG A 92 -6.94 6.77 5.83
N LEU A 93 -6.86 7.11 4.54
CA LEU A 93 -7.30 6.21 3.46
C LEU A 93 -6.49 4.90 3.45
N TRP A 94 -5.18 4.97 3.68
CA TRP A 94 -4.34 3.79 3.83
C TRP A 94 -4.82 2.90 4.97
N ASP A 95 -5.10 3.51 6.11
CA ASP A 95 -5.55 2.81 7.30
C ASP A 95 -6.96 2.20 7.14
N GLU A 96 -7.85 2.87 6.42
CA GLU A 96 -9.22 2.40 6.15
C GLU A 96 -9.27 1.30 5.08
N LYS A 97 -8.31 1.26 4.15
CA LYS A 97 -8.37 0.37 2.97
C LYS A 97 -7.29 -0.71 2.95
N ILE A 98 -6.03 -0.34 3.18
CA ILE A 98 -4.90 -1.27 3.03
C ILE A 98 -4.68 -2.12 4.27
N LYS A 99 -4.83 -1.56 5.49
CA LYS A 99 -4.71 -2.37 6.71
C LYS A 99 -5.75 -3.49 6.78
N PRO A 100 -7.06 -3.25 6.56
CA PRO A 100 -8.04 -4.32 6.58
C PRO A 100 -7.82 -5.36 5.47
N LEU A 101 -7.34 -4.92 4.30
CA LEU A 101 -6.98 -5.83 3.22
C LEU A 101 -5.80 -6.73 3.59
N TRP A 102 -4.77 -6.19 4.24
CA TRP A 102 -3.66 -6.98 4.78
C TRP A 102 -4.16 -8.01 5.80
N ASP A 103 -4.98 -7.59 6.75
CA ASP A 103 -5.49 -8.47 7.80
C ASP A 103 -6.32 -9.62 7.19
N LYS A 104 -7.11 -9.33 6.15
CA LYS A 104 -7.87 -10.32 5.39
C LYS A 104 -6.98 -11.29 4.60
N LEU A 105 -5.89 -10.80 4.02
CA LEU A 105 -4.91 -11.67 3.35
C LEU A 105 -4.18 -12.57 4.36
N ASN A 106 -3.89 -12.02 5.54
CA ASN A 106 -3.11 -12.64 6.59
C ASN A 106 -3.95 -13.26 7.72
N GLU A 107 -5.18 -13.70 7.45
CA GLU A 107 -6.10 -14.29 8.45
C GLU A 107 -5.47 -15.46 9.24
N ASN A 108 -4.56 -16.22 8.61
CA ASN A 108 -3.86 -17.35 9.23
C ASN A 108 -2.51 -16.96 9.89
N ASN A 109 -2.23 -15.66 10.01
CA ASN A 109 -0.98 -15.12 10.56
C ASN A 109 0.31 -15.70 9.95
N ILE A 110 0.30 -15.98 8.64
CA ILE A 110 1.43 -16.58 7.91
C ILE A 110 2.55 -15.58 7.61
N CYS A 111 2.26 -14.28 7.70
CA CYS A 111 3.21 -13.19 7.53
C CYS A 111 2.91 -12.06 8.52
N ALA A 112 3.65 -11.99 9.61
CA ALA A 112 3.46 -10.93 10.61
C ALA A 112 3.74 -9.54 10.01
N ARG A 113 2.78 -8.62 10.16
CA ARG A 113 2.96 -7.21 9.79
C ARG A 113 4.00 -6.58 10.72
N LYS A 114 5.09 -6.07 10.14
CA LYS A 114 6.10 -5.28 10.84
C LYS A 114 6.37 -4.01 10.04
N GLU A 115 5.83 -2.88 10.51
CA GLU A 115 6.13 -1.59 9.87
C GLU A 115 7.61 -1.26 10.12
N VAL A 116 8.43 -1.35 9.08
CA VAL A 116 9.78 -0.79 9.05
C VAL A 116 9.66 0.59 8.40
N PHE A 117 8.80 1.42 8.98
CA PHE A 117 8.45 2.72 8.46
C PHE A 117 9.23 3.81 9.21
N ALA A 118 10.12 4.51 8.51
CA ALA A 118 10.74 5.70 9.05
C ALA A 118 9.72 6.85 9.02
N LYS A 119 8.97 7.04 10.12
CA LYS A 119 8.13 8.24 10.38
C LYS A 119 8.91 9.57 10.33
N ASN A 120 10.21 9.49 10.09
CA ASN A 120 11.20 10.54 10.28
C ASN A 120 11.89 10.90 8.96
N ALA A 121 11.38 10.44 7.81
CA ALA A 121 11.93 10.83 6.53
C ALA A 121 11.93 12.36 6.46
N TYR A 122 13.13 12.96 6.40
CA TYR A 122 13.26 14.40 6.30
C TYR A 122 12.77 14.82 4.92
N ILE A 123 11.71 15.63 4.90
CA ILE A 123 11.21 16.28 3.69
C ILE A 123 11.53 17.77 3.81
N PRO A 124 12.29 18.35 2.86
CA PRO A 124 12.51 19.79 2.80
C PRO A 124 11.18 20.56 2.83
N LYS A 125 11.11 21.65 3.60
CA LYS A 125 9.87 22.40 3.81
C LYS A 125 9.28 22.95 2.52
N GLU A 126 10.14 23.27 1.57
CA GLU A 126 9.82 23.78 0.23
C GLU A 126 9.09 22.75 -0.63
N LEU A 127 9.20 21.47 -0.30
CA LEU A 127 8.55 20.36 -1.00
C LEU A 127 7.28 19.89 -0.29
N LEU A 128 6.98 20.40 0.90
CA LEU A 128 5.75 20.06 1.61
C LEU A 128 4.55 20.55 0.78
N PRO A 129 3.58 19.66 0.50
CA PRO A 129 2.44 20.04 -0.32
C PRO A 129 1.58 21.07 0.41
N LEU A 130 1.14 22.12 -0.31
CA LEU A 130 0.17 23.10 0.22
C LEU A 130 -1.13 22.43 0.64
N THR A 131 -1.55 21.42 -0.12
CA THR A 131 -2.68 20.55 0.17
C THR A 131 -2.31 19.11 -0.17
N CYS A 132 -2.74 18.16 0.67
CA CYS A 132 -2.82 16.78 0.23
C CYS A 132 -3.59 16.71 -1.08
N TYR A 133 -3.02 16.07 -2.11
CA TYR A 133 -3.77 15.79 -3.32
C TYR A 133 -5.05 15.03 -2.94
N LYS A 134 -6.19 15.68 -3.16
CA LYS A 134 -7.49 15.03 -3.10
C LYS A 134 -7.85 14.67 -4.54
N TYR A 135 -8.16 13.40 -4.75
CA TYR A 135 -8.82 13.00 -5.98
C TYR A 135 -10.11 13.81 -6.12
N ILE A 136 -10.26 14.51 -7.25
CA ILE A 136 -11.48 15.23 -7.61
C ILE A 136 -12.31 14.25 -8.46
N PRO A 137 -13.47 13.79 -7.99
CA PRO A 137 -14.35 12.93 -8.78
C PRO A 137 -14.72 13.58 -10.12
N GLU A 138 -14.99 12.77 -11.16
CA GLU A 138 -15.42 13.28 -12.48
C GLU A 138 -16.66 14.18 -12.40
N ASN A 139 -17.53 13.94 -11.42
CA ASN A 139 -18.75 14.72 -11.17
C ASN A 139 -18.60 15.73 -10.02
N TYR A 140 -17.39 16.19 -9.71
CA TYR A 140 -17.20 17.20 -8.68
C TYR A 140 -17.73 18.55 -9.17
N GLU A 141 -18.86 18.99 -8.62
CA GLU A 141 -19.36 20.34 -8.82
C GLU A 141 -18.43 21.32 -8.08
N CYS A 142 -17.59 22.02 -8.85
CA CYS A 142 -16.85 23.17 -8.35
C CYS A 142 -17.85 24.27 -7.98
N ALA A 143 -18.17 24.38 -6.69
CA ALA A 143 -18.83 25.56 -6.17
C ALA A 143 -17.81 26.72 -6.16
N PRO A 144 -18.10 27.87 -6.79
CA PRO A 144 -17.27 29.04 -6.60
C PRO A 144 -17.25 29.38 -5.10
N PRO A 145 -16.10 29.85 -4.56
CA PRO A 145 -16.07 30.32 -3.18
C PRO A 145 -17.19 31.36 -3.02
N LEU A 146 -18.06 31.15 -2.01
CA LEU A 146 -19.11 32.10 -1.65
C LEU A 146 -18.47 33.48 -1.60
N ASP A 147 -18.90 34.35 -2.52
CA ASP A 147 -18.31 35.66 -2.73
C ASP A 147 -18.08 36.35 -1.38
N ILE A 148 -16.81 36.58 -1.04
CA ILE A 148 -16.40 37.34 0.15
C ILE A 148 -16.57 38.85 -0.12
N PHE A 149 -17.58 39.22 -0.92
CA PHE A 149 -17.93 40.58 -1.26
C PHE A 149 -19.28 40.90 -0.60
N THR A 150 -19.23 41.02 0.72
CA THR A 150 -20.15 41.88 1.49
C THR A 150 -19.77 43.33 1.30
#